data_AF-A0A926CLH9-F1
#
_entry.id   AF-A0A926CLH9-F1
#
_cell.length_a   1.000
_cell.length_b   1.000
_cell.length_c   1.000
_cell.angle_alpha   90.00
_cell.angle_beta   90.00
_cell.angle_gamma   90.00
#
_symmetry.space_group_name_H-M   'P 1'
#
loop_
_entity.id
_entity.type
_entity.pdbx_description
1 polymer ?
#
loop_
_entity_poly.entity_id
_entity_poly.type
_entity_poly.pdbx_seq_one_letter_code
_entity_poly.pdbx_strand_id
1 'polypeptide(L)'
;MFKGFQKPKRLVANTETLTERFGQFTAQPFERGFGTTIGNCLRRVLLSSIEGAAITAVRIEGVAHEFMPIPGVVEDATDIILNLKQIPFKMSGEGMRIARLRVEQAGEILSGQIETDADVEVLDRNMHIATVGEGGRLNVELRLKPGRGYVSADRNFDEDLPLGYIPIDSVHSPVRKVNYTVEAARLGQMTDYDKLTIEVWSNGAISPQDAIGQAAKLLKDHMTIFINFEEVLEVSEEPTERAASQMNEVLNRSVEELELSVRSYNCLKNANIQTIGDLVQKTEAEMLRTKNFGRKSLNEIKEILGNLGLGFGMKVDAQGRLVPAPPGSASVDPGGREIME
;
A
#
# COMPACT_ATOMS: atom_id res chain seq x y z
N MET A 1 13.81 1.23 20.06
CA MET A 1 13.61 0.26 21.17
C MET A 1 13.86 -1.21 20.79
N PHE A 2 14.10 -1.55 19.50
CA PHE A 2 14.40 -2.92 19.07
C PHE A 2 15.66 -2.96 18.19
N LYS A 3 16.86 -2.94 18.79
CA LYS A 3 18.10 -3.06 18.02
C LYS A 3 18.25 -4.51 17.54
N GLY A 4 18.27 -4.72 16.22
CA GLY A 4 18.56 -6.02 15.59
C GLY A 4 17.35 -6.84 15.15
N PHE A 5 16.13 -6.46 15.52
CA PHE A 5 14.91 -7.17 15.11
C PHE A 5 14.61 -6.91 13.63
N GLN A 6 14.64 -7.94 12.79
CA GLN A 6 14.39 -7.80 11.36
C GLN A 6 12.89 -7.62 11.09
N LYS A 7 12.58 -6.59 10.29
CA LYS A 7 11.24 -6.32 9.79
C LYS A 7 11.29 -6.29 8.26
N PRO A 8 10.28 -6.84 7.57
CA PRO A 8 10.20 -6.71 6.12
C PRO A 8 10.00 -5.25 5.74
N LYS A 9 10.75 -4.78 4.74
CA LYS A 9 10.70 -3.37 4.30
C LYS A 9 9.66 -3.11 3.22
N ARG A 10 9.24 -4.15 2.52
CA ARG A 10 8.31 -4.05 1.39
C ARG A 10 7.46 -5.31 1.29
N LEU A 11 6.20 -5.11 0.91
CA LEU A 11 5.32 -6.16 0.42
C LEU A 11 5.52 -6.28 -1.10
N VAL A 12 5.90 -7.46 -1.58
CA VAL A 12 6.10 -7.71 -3.02
C VAL A 12 4.88 -8.43 -3.56
N ALA A 13 4.18 -7.81 -4.50
CA ALA A 13 3.10 -8.48 -5.24
C ALA A 13 3.68 -9.27 -6.42
N ASN A 14 3.16 -10.46 -6.67
CA ASN A 14 3.43 -11.21 -7.89
C ASN A 14 2.62 -10.60 -9.03
N THR A 15 3.24 -9.72 -9.82
CA THR A 15 2.58 -8.97 -10.90
C THR A 15 2.10 -9.85 -12.06
N GLU A 16 2.64 -11.06 -12.22
CA GLU A 16 2.23 -11.99 -13.29
C GLU A 16 0.86 -12.61 -13.01
N THR A 17 0.52 -12.80 -11.74
CA THR A 17 -0.74 -13.44 -11.31
C THR A 17 -1.74 -12.44 -10.72
N LEU A 18 -1.33 -11.18 -10.53
CA LEU A 18 -2.17 -10.15 -9.93
C LEU A 18 -3.33 -9.77 -10.86
N THR A 19 -4.53 -9.91 -10.34
CA THR A 19 -5.78 -9.50 -10.98
C THR A 19 -6.65 -8.77 -9.95
N GLU A 20 -7.78 -8.21 -10.38
CA GLU A 20 -8.74 -7.58 -9.47
C GLU A 20 -9.40 -8.59 -8.50
N ARG A 21 -9.36 -9.89 -8.80
CA ARG A 21 -10.00 -10.95 -8.02
C ARG A 21 -9.02 -11.87 -7.32
N PHE A 22 -7.74 -11.85 -7.69
CA PHE A 22 -6.70 -12.69 -7.09
C PHE A 22 -5.38 -11.95 -6.97
N GLY A 23 -4.70 -12.10 -5.84
CA GLY A 23 -3.35 -11.56 -5.66
C GLY A 23 -2.51 -12.43 -4.73
N GLN A 24 -1.25 -12.63 -5.11
CA GLN A 24 -0.24 -13.29 -4.30
C GLN A 24 0.81 -12.26 -3.84
N PHE A 25 1.05 -12.18 -2.54
CA PHE A 25 1.91 -11.20 -1.91
C PHE A 25 2.94 -11.88 -1.02
N THR A 26 4.19 -11.43 -1.09
CA THR A 26 5.32 -11.96 -0.32
C THR A 26 5.95 -10.87 0.53
N ALA A 27 6.24 -11.17 1.79
CA ALA A 27 7.01 -10.30 2.67
C ALA A 27 8.11 -11.10 3.39
N GLN A 28 9.32 -10.54 3.37
CA GLN A 28 10.52 -11.05 4.02
C GLN A 28 11.51 -9.90 4.26
N PRO A 29 12.45 -10.00 5.22
CA PRO A 29 12.58 -11.07 6.22
C PRO A 29 11.70 -10.81 7.45
N PHE A 30 11.06 -11.85 7.97
CA PHE A 30 10.46 -11.87 9.30
C PHE A 30 11.34 -12.65 10.26
N GLU A 31 11.35 -12.27 11.54
CA GLU A 31 11.89 -13.14 12.59
C GLU A 31 11.12 -14.46 12.66
N ARG A 32 11.80 -15.51 13.12
CA ARG A 32 11.20 -16.84 13.24
C ARG A 32 9.91 -16.82 14.07
N GLY A 33 8.83 -17.36 13.50
CA GLY A 33 7.50 -17.41 14.12
C GLY A 33 6.63 -16.17 13.85
N PHE A 34 7.21 -15.04 13.43
CA PHE A 34 6.43 -13.87 13.04
C PHE A 34 5.69 -14.09 11.73
N GLY A 35 6.24 -14.86 10.79
CA GLY A 35 5.55 -15.21 9.54
C GLY A 35 4.20 -15.87 9.81
N THR A 36 4.16 -16.86 10.71
CA THR A 36 2.93 -17.56 11.09
C THR A 36 1.96 -16.65 11.85
N THR A 37 2.48 -15.83 12.77
CA THR A 37 1.65 -14.93 13.59
C THR A 37 0.96 -13.90 12.70
N ILE A 38 1.71 -13.20 11.86
CA ILE A 38 1.18 -12.18 10.94
C ILE A 38 0.25 -12.81 9.90
N GLY A 39 0.65 -13.95 9.30
CA GLY A 39 -0.17 -14.65 8.32
C GLY A 39 -1.54 -15.07 8.87
N ASN A 40 -1.57 -15.66 10.07
CA ASN A 40 -2.82 -16.06 10.71
C ASN A 40 -3.70 -14.87 11.10
N CYS A 41 -3.10 -13.80 11.65
CA CYS A 41 -3.83 -12.57 11.98
C CYS A 41 -4.47 -11.92 10.74
N LEU A 42 -3.70 -11.74 9.67
CA LEU A 42 -4.21 -11.17 8.42
C LEU A 42 -5.31 -12.04 7.82
N ARG A 43 -5.13 -13.36 7.78
CA ARG A 43 -6.14 -14.29 7.29
C ARG A 43 -7.47 -14.15 8.02
N ARG A 44 -7.45 -14.04 9.36
CA ARG A 44 -8.67 -13.88 10.17
C ARG A 44 -9.37 -12.56 9.86
N VAL A 45 -8.63 -11.47 9.77
CA VAL A 45 -9.20 -10.14 9.52
C VAL A 45 -9.75 -10.04 8.10
N LEU A 46 -9.02 -10.53 7.10
CA LEU A 46 -9.43 -10.54 5.70
C LEU A 46 -10.78 -11.26 5.49
N LEU A 47 -11.00 -12.38 6.17
CA LEU A 47 -12.22 -13.19 6.02
C LEU A 47 -13.43 -12.68 6.83
N SER A 48 -13.22 -11.80 7.81
CA SER A 48 -14.28 -11.43 8.77
C SER A 48 -14.64 -9.95 8.78
N SER A 49 -13.66 -9.07 8.58
CA SER A 49 -13.76 -7.66 8.95
C SER A 49 -13.67 -6.70 7.77
N ILE A 50 -13.38 -7.20 6.58
CA ILE A 50 -13.40 -6.39 5.37
C ILE A 50 -14.86 -6.08 5.02
N GLU A 51 -15.10 -4.81 4.74
CA GLU A 51 -16.42 -4.29 4.43
C GLU A 51 -16.84 -4.63 3.01
N GLY A 52 -18.09 -5.01 2.85
CA GLY A 52 -18.68 -5.30 1.56
C GLY A 52 -20.19 -5.11 1.58
N ALA A 53 -20.82 -5.36 0.44
CA ALA A 53 -22.24 -5.16 0.22
C ALA A 53 -22.95 -6.50 0.02
N ALA A 54 -24.14 -6.62 0.61
CA ALA A 54 -24.99 -7.80 0.44
C ALA A 54 -26.48 -7.43 0.49
N ILE A 55 -27.29 -8.31 -0.08
CA ILE A 55 -28.75 -8.22 -0.02
C ILE A 55 -29.19 -8.65 1.39
N THR A 56 -30.00 -7.82 2.03
CA THR A 56 -30.51 -8.01 3.40
C THR A 56 -31.97 -8.43 3.44
N ALA A 57 -32.75 -7.99 2.45
CA ALA A 57 -34.13 -8.39 2.28
C ALA A 57 -34.52 -8.36 0.80
N VAL A 58 -35.50 -9.18 0.44
CA VAL A 58 -36.01 -9.31 -0.93
C VAL A 58 -37.52 -9.20 -0.91
N ARG A 59 -38.10 -8.45 -1.84
CA ARG A 59 -39.55 -8.43 -2.09
C ARG A 59 -39.81 -8.93 -3.49
N ILE A 60 -40.55 -10.03 -3.62
CA ILE A 60 -40.96 -10.60 -4.91
C ILE A 60 -42.47 -10.37 -5.04
N GLU A 61 -42.92 -9.81 -6.17
CA GLU A 61 -44.35 -9.57 -6.40
C GLU A 61 -45.14 -10.89 -6.40
N GLY A 62 -46.21 -10.97 -5.62
CA GLY A 62 -47.08 -12.14 -5.54
C GLY A 62 -46.57 -13.25 -4.61
N VAL A 63 -45.42 -13.06 -3.95
CA VAL A 63 -44.84 -14.01 -2.99
C VAL A 63 -44.97 -13.46 -1.58
N ALA A 64 -45.64 -14.19 -0.70
CA ALA A 64 -45.79 -13.82 0.70
C ALA A 64 -44.68 -14.37 1.61
N HIS A 65 -44.07 -15.50 1.23
CA HIS A 65 -43.01 -16.17 1.97
C HIS A 65 -42.07 -16.94 1.02
N GLU A 66 -40.86 -17.27 1.47
CA GLU A 66 -39.78 -17.85 0.66
C GLU A 66 -40.08 -19.22 0.02
N PHE A 67 -41.06 -19.95 0.54
CA PHE A 67 -41.44 -21.28 0.03
C PHE A 67 -42.56 -21.27 -1.02
N MET A 68 -43.01 -20.09 -1.49
CA MET A 68 -44.06 -20.04 -2.51
C MET A 68 -43.49 -20.23 -3.93
N PRO A 69 -44.18 -20.99 -4.79
CA PRO A 69 -43.91 -20.99 -6.23
C PRO A 69 -44.39 -19.68 -6.87
N ILE A 70 -43.73 -19.27 -7.96
CA ILE A 70 -44.07 -18.06 -8.71
C ILE A 70 -44.70 -18.49 -10.05
N PRO A 71 -45.98 -18.17 -10.30
CA PRO A 71 -46.62 -18.54 -11.57
C PRO A 71 -45.89 -17.96 -12.78
N GLY A 72 -45.56 -18.81 -13.76
CA GLY A 72 -44.88 -18.40 -14.99
C GLY A 72 -43.35 -18.27 -14.88
N VAL A 73 -42.75 -18.69 -13.76
CA VAL A 73 -41.30 -18.80 -13.57
C VAL A 73 -40.96 -20.26 -13.27
N VAL A 74 -39.82 -20.75 -13.77
CA VAL A 74 -39.40 -22.15 -13.60
C VAL A 74 -38.91 -22.41 -12.17
N GLU A 75 -38.15 -21.47 -11.61
CA GLU A 75 -37.58 -21.51 -10.26
C GLU A 75 -38.60 -21.03 -9.20
N ASP A 76 -38.48 -21.55 -7.98
CA ASP A 76 -39.27 -21.08 -6.85
C ASP A 76 -38.64 -19.86 -6.15
N ALA A 77 -39.33 -19.27 -5.18
CA ALA A 77 -38.81 -18.11 -4.47
C ALA A 77 -37.51 -18.41 -3.68
N THR A 78 -37.32 -19.66 -3.23
CA THR A 78 -36.11 -20.06 -2.50
C THR A 78 -34.90 -20.12 -3.43
N ASP A 79 -35.05 -20.74 -4.60
CA ASP A 79 -34.04 -20.83 -5.64
C ASP A 79 -33.60 -19.44 -6.10
N ILE A 80 -34.56 -18.54 -6.36
CA ILE A 80 -34.28 -17.15 -6.72
C ILE A 80 -33.48 -16.44 -5.62
N ILE A 81 -33.89 -16.58 -4.35
CA ILE A 81 -33.16 -15.99 -3.21
C ILE A 81 -31.72 -16.54 -3.14
N LEU A 82 -31.53 -17.85 -3.33
CA LEU A 82 -30.21 -18.48 -3.31
C LEU A 82 -29.32 -17.98 -4.46
N ASN A 83 -29.87 -17.81 -5.66
CA ASN A 83 -29.16 -17.29 -6.81
C ASN A 83 -28.76 -15.82 -6.60
N LEU A 84 -29.69 -14.99 -6.11
CA LEU A 84 -29.46 -13.58 -5.80
C LEU A 84 -28.34 -13.38 -4.76
N LYS A 85 -28.24 -14.25 -3.75
CA LYS A 85 -27.18 -14.20 -2.73
C LYS A 85 -25.77 -14.42 -3.27
N GLN A 86 -25.63 -15.10 -4.41
CA GLN A 86 -24.32 -15.37 -5.00
C GLN A 86 -23.76 -14.16 -5.76
N ILE A 87 -24.63 -13.22 -6.16
CA ILE A 87 -24.27 -12.06 -6.97
C ILE A 87 -23.37 -11.12 -6.17
N PRO A 88 -22.16 -10.81 -6.67
CA PRO A 88 -21.27 -9.86 -6.01
C PRO A 88 -21.67 -8.42 -6.34
N PHE A 89 -22.00 -7.65 -5.30
CA PHE A 89 -22.30 -6.22 -5.39
C PHE A 89 -21.14 -5.40 -4.84
N LYS A 90 -20.90 -4.25 -5.47
CA LYS A 90 -20.06 -3.17 -4.96
C LYS A 90 -20.94 -1.97 -4.70
N MET A 91 -20.85 -1.40 -3.51
CA MET A 91 -21.61 -0.21 -3.13
C MET A 91 -20.65 0.91 -2.77
N SER A 92 -20.94 2.11 -3.26
CA SER A 92 -20.28 3.36 -2.90
C SER A 92 -21.19 4.15 -1.97
N GLY A 93 -20.63 4.67 -0.88
CA GLY A 93 -21.37 5.46 0.11
C GLY A 93 -22.03 4.63 1.21
N GLU A 94 -22.68 5.36 2.13
CA GLU A 94 -23.27 4.78 3.33
C GLU A 94 -24.79 4.57 3.19
N GLY A 95 -25.29 3.64 3.98
CA GLY A 95 -26.72 3.38 4.14
C GLY A 95 -27.30 2.36 3.16
N MET A 96 -28.63 2.25 3.22
CA MET A 96 -29.39 1.29 2.43
C MET A 96 -29.62 1.79 1.00
N ARG A 97 -29.64 0.87 0.03
CA ARG A 97 -30.05 1.12 -1.35
C ARG A 97 -31.02 0.03 -1.82
N ILE A 98 -31.84 0.36 -2.82
CA ILE A 98 -32.81 -0.56 -3.41
C ILE A 98 -32.42 -0.80 -4.87
N ALA A 99 -32.20 -2.06 -5.24
CA ALA A 99 -32.08 -2.47 -6.63
C ALA A 99 -33.39 -3.13 -7.08
N ARG A 100 -33.69 -3.08 -8.38
CA ARG A 100 -34.94 -3.63 -8.94
C ARG A 100 -34.64 -4.54 -10.11
N LEU A 101 -35.44 -5.58 -10.26
CA LEU A 101 -35.44 -6.45 -11.43
C LEU A 101 -36.87 -6.51 -11.94
N ARG A 102 -37.09 -6.06 -13.18
CA ARG A 102 -38.40 -6.04 -13.83
C ARG A 102 -38.31 -6.77 -15.15
N VAL A 103 -39.07 -7.85 -15.27
CA VAL A 103 -39.05 -8.74 -16.42
C VAL A 103 -40.48 -9.08 -16.81
N GLU A 104 -40.81 -8.81 -18.07
CA GLU A 104 -42.12 -9.13 -18.68
C GLU A 104 -42.01 -10.03 -19.92
N GLN A 105 -40.78 -10.38 -20.32
CA GLN A 105 -40.52 -11.19 -21.50
C GLN A 105 -40.05 -12.59 -21.09
N ALA A 106 -40.43 -13.59 -21.90
CA ALA A 106 -39.96 -14.95 -21.70
C ALA A 106 -38.46 -15.05 -22.00
N GLY A 107 -37.72 -15.78 -21.16
CA GLY A 107 -36.29 -15.98 -21.32
C GLY A 107 -35.55 -16.20 -20.01
N GLU A 108 -34.24 -16.44 -20.15
CA GLU A 108 -33.30 -16.55 -19.04
C GLU A 108 -32.95 -15.15 -18.51
N ILE A 109 -33.04 -14.99 -17.19
CA ILE A 109 -32.84 -13.74 -16.47
C ILE A 109 -31.50 -13.79 -15.79
N LEU A 110 -30.63 -12.88 -16.21
CA LEU A 110 -29.26 -12.76 -15.72
C LEU A 110 -29.12 -11.55 -14.79
N SER A 111 -28.15 -11.62 -13.89
CA SER A 111 -27.71 -10.54 -12.99
C SER A 111 -27.44 -9.19 -13.68
N GLY A 112 -27.05 -9.19 -14.96
CA GLY A 112 -26.89 -7.97 -15.74
C GLY A 112 -28.18 -7.18 -16.00
N GLN A 113 -29.36 -7.78 -15.80
CA GLN A 113 -30.66 -7.14 -15.97
C GLN A 113 -31.16 -6.44 -14.70
N ILE A 114 -30.41 -6.49 -13.60
CA ILE A 114 -30.76 -5.78 -12.36
C ILE A 114 -30.53 -4.27 -12.57
N GLU A 115 -31.61 -3.52 -12.41
CA GLU A 115 -31.60 -2.05 -12.36
C GLU A 115 -31.05 -1.58 -11.01
N THR A 116 -29.97 -0.81 -11.07
CA THR A 116 -29.25 -0.27 -9.91
C THR A 116 -29.06 1.23 -10.03
N ASP A 117 -28.95 1.91 -8.89
CA ASP A 117 -28.56 3.31 -8.82
C ASP A 117 -27.06 3.47 -9.10
N ALA A 118 -26.59 4.70 -9.37
CA ALA A 118 -25.16 4.98 -9.64
C ALA A 118 -24.21 4.57 -8.49
N ASP A 119 -24.72 4.44 -7.27
CA ASP A 119 -23.98 4.03 -6.08
C ASP A 119 -23.77 2.50 -5.99
N VAL A 120 -24.49 1.70 -6.78
CA VAL A 120 -24.46 0.24 -6.71
C VAL A 120 -24.02 -0.35 -8.04
N GLU A 121 -23.00 -1.19 -8.02
CA GLU A 121 -22.48 -1.86 -9.20
C GLU A 121 -22.60 -3.38 -9.04
N VAL A 122 -23.17 -4.03 -10.06
CA VAL A 122 -23.20 -5.49 -10.21
C VAL A 122 -21.92 -5.94 -10.90
N LEU A 123 -21.06 -6.66 -10.17
CA LEU A 123 -19.71 -7.01 -10.63
C LEU A 123 -19.66 -8.23 -11.56
N ASP A 124 -20.62 -9.15 -11.41
CA ASP A 124 -20.79 -10.29 -12.31
C ASP A 124 -22.19 -10.21 -12.90
N ARG A 125 -22.27 -9.99 -14.22
CA ARG A 125 -23.51 -9.76 -14.96
C ARG A 125 -24.04 -11.02 -15.65
N ASN A 126 -23.34 -12.15 -15.54
CA ASN A 126 -23.66 -13.38 -16.24
C ASN A 126 -24.21 -14.48 -15.32
N MET A 127 -24.48 -14.15 -14.06
CA MET A 127 -25.07 -15.10 -13.12
C MET A 127 -26.56 -15.29 -13.41
N HIS A 128 -26.99 -16.55 -13.52
CA HIS A 128 -28.39 -16.94 -13.64
C HIS A 128 -29.19 -16.58 -12.39
N ILE A 129 -30.35 -15.97 -12.56
CA ILE A 129 -31.30 -15.68 -11.48
C ILE A 129 -32.52 -16.59 -11.58
N ALA A 130 -33.19 -16.56 -12.73
CA ALA A 130 -34.45 -17.26 -12.98
C ALA A 130 -34.72 -17.40 -14.48
N THR A 131 -35.68 -18.24 -14.85
CA THR A 131 -36.16 -18.44 -16.21
C THR A 131 -37.66 -18.16 -16.25
N VAL A 132 -38.06 -17.17 -17.03
CA VAL A 132 -39.48 -16.77 -17.17
C VAL A 132 -40.07 -17.43 -18.40
N GLY A 133 -41.21 -18.11 -18.23
CA GLY A 133 -41.96 -18.74 -19.32
C GLY A 133 -42.81 -17.76 -20.12
N GLU A 134 -43.44 -18.22 -21.20
CA GLU A 134 -44.34 -17.40 -22.03
C GLU A 134 -45.52 -16.84 -21.21
N GLY A 135 -45.66 -15.50 -21.22
CA GLY A 135 -46.70 -14.79 -20.44
C GLY A 135 -46.40 -14.65 -18.94
N GLY A 136 -45.24 -15.13 -18.47
CA GLY A 136 -44.77 -14.92 -17.11
C GLY A 136 -44.22 -13.51 -16.90
N ARG A 137 -44.21 -13.08 -15.63
CA ARG A 137 -43.62 -11.80 -15.20
C ARG A 137 -42.90 -11.98 -13.88
N LEU A 138 -41.77 -11.31 -13.71
CA LEU A 138 -40.98 -11.35 -12.49
C LEU A 138 -40.57 -9.93 -12.09
N ASN A 139 -41.08 -9.49 -10.94
CA ASN A 139 -40.76 -8.20 -10.35
C ASN A 139 -40.17 -8.42 -8.96
N VAL A 140 -38.89 -8.05 -8.80
CA VAL A 140 -38.13 -8.23 -7.56
C VAL A 140 -37.52 -6.91 -7.12
N GLU A 141 -37.65 -6.57 -5.85
CA GLU A 141 -36.90 -5.48 -5.22
C GLU A 141 -35.92 -6.05 -4.19
N LEU A 142 -34.67 -5.60 -4.28
CA LEU A 142 -33.55 -6.06 -3.45
C LEU A 142 -33.13 -4.92 -2.54
N ARG A 143 -33.12 -5.16 -1.23
CA ARG A 143 -32.61 -4.21 -0.24
C ARG A 143 -31.14 -4.52 0.04
N LEU A 144 -30.23 -3.65 -0.38
CA LEU A 144 -28.79 -3.80 -0.15
C LEU A 144 -28.30 -2.91 0.98
N LYS A 145 -27.37 -3.42 1.78
CA LYS A 145 -26.66 -2.66 2.82
C LYS A 145 -25.16 -2.95 2.80
N PRO A 146 -24.31 -1.95 3.08
CA PRO A 146 -22.92 -2.20 3.45
C PRO A 146 -22.87 -2.86 4.84
N GLY A 147 -21.89 -3.72 5.05
CA GLY A 147 -21.74 -4.45 6.30
C GLY A 147 -20.44 -5.24 6.37
N ARG A 148 -20.29 -6.06 7.42
CA ARG A 148 -19.10 -6.90 7.65
C ARG A 148 -19.52 -8.29 8.09
N GLY A 149 -18.77 -9.28 7.62
CA GLY A 149 -18.97 -10.68 8.00
C GLY A 149 -20.35 -11.22 7.60
N TYR A 150 -20.96 -11.98 8.50
CA TYR A 150 -22.24 -12.65 8.31
C TYR A 150 -23.30 -12.07 9.24
N VAL A 151 -24.49 -11.81 8.71
CA VAL A 151 -25.65 -11.37 9.47
C VAL A 151 -26.81 -12.32 9.17
N SER A 152 -27.46 -12.84 10.22
CA SER A 152 -28.61 -13.74 10.07
C SER A 152 -29.86 -12.98 9.64
N ALA A 153 -30.83 -13.69 9.04
CA ALA A 153 -32.11 -13.11 8.61
C ALA A 153 -32.83 -12.38 9.76
N ASP A 154 -32.86 -12.96 10.97
CA ASP A 154 -33.48 -12.33 12.15
C ASP A 154 -32.90 -10.95 12.49
N ARG A 155 -31.60 -10.76 12.25
CA ARG A 155 -30.92 -9.48 12.50
C ARG A 155 -31.10 -8.47 11.37
N ASN A 156 -31.50 -8.93 10.18
CA ASN A 156 -31.87 -8.09 9.04
C ASN A 156 -33.36 -7.70 9.07
N PHE A 157 -34.12 -8.18 10.06
CA PHE A 157 -35.48 -7.73 10.29
C PHE A 157 -35.48 -6.37 11.01
N ASP A 158 -35.31 -5.31 10.22
CA ASP A 158 -35.37 -3.94 10.71
C ASP A 158 -36.83 -3.49 10.94
N GLU A 159 -37.05 -2.61 11.92
CA GLU A 159 -38.37 -2.02 12.19
C GLU A 159 -38.91 -1.17 11.02
N ASP A 160 -38.02 -0.68 10.15
CA ASP A 160 -38.36 0.12 8.97
C ASP A 160 -38.70 -0.73 7.74
N LEU A 161 -38.66 -2.06 7.85
CA LEU A 161 -38.87 -2.97 6.73
C LEU A 161 -40.36 -2.98 6.32
N PRO A 162 -40.69 -2.57 5.07
CA PRO A 162 -42.09 -2.56 4.63
C PRO A 162 -42.69 -3.97 4.55
N LEU A 163 -44.02 -4.04 4.67
CA LEU A 163 -44.77 -5.27 4.47
C LEU A 163 -44.47 -5.88 3.08
N GLY A 164 -44.25 -7.19 3.05
CA GLY A 164 -43.95 -7.97 1.84
C GLY A 164 -42.46 -8.19 1.55
N TYR A 165 -41.54 -7.60 2.33
CA TYR A 165 -40.14 -7.98 2.28
C TYR A 165 -39.87 -9.23 3.12
N ILE A 166 -39.12 -10.15 2.53
CA ILE A 166 -38.60 -11.36 3.16
C ILE A 166 -37.16 -11.06 3.59
N PRO A 167 -36.85 -10.98 4.90
CA PRO A 167 -35.48 -10.82 5.36
C PRO A 167 -34.69 -12.08 5.04
N ILE A 168 -33.46 -11.92 4.60
CA ILE A 168 -32.56 -13.04 4.28
C ILE A 168 -31.26 -12.85 5.04
N ASP A 169 -30.54 -13.95 5.32
CA ASP A 169 -29.17 -13.84 5.80
C ASP A 169 -28.27 -13.24 4.72
N SER A 170 -27.32 -12.42 5.16
CA SER A 170 -26.45 -11.63 4.29
C SER A 170 -24.97 -11.89 4.60
N VAL A 171 -24.21 -12.14 3.53
CA VAL A 171 -22.75 -12.34 3.59
C VAL A 171 -22.08 -11.10 3.01
N HIS A 172 -21.61 -10.21 3.87
CA HIS A 172 -20.97 -8.96 3.47
C HIS A 172 -19.46 -9.09 3.22
N SER A 173 -18.88 -10.28 3.33
CA SER A 173 -17.44 -10.47 3.10
C SER A 173 -17.11 -10.52 1.61
N PRO A 174 -16.33 -9.56 1.06
CA PRO A 174 -15.91 -9.60 -0.33
C PRO A 174 -14.76 -10.58 -0.57
N VAL A 175 -13.99 -10.92 0.47
CA VAL A 175 -12.92 -11.91 0.41
C VAL A 175 -13.51 -13.32 0.57
N ARG A 176 -13.32 -14.16 -0.44
CA ARG A 176 -13.87 -15.53 -0.49
C ARG A 176 -12.90 -16.56 0.09
N LYS A 177 -11.61 -16.38 -0.14
CA LYS A 177 -10.57 -17.32 0.30
C LYS A 177 -9.27 -16.58 0.60
N VAL A 178 -8.58 -17.04 1.63
CA VAL A 178 -7.22 -16.61 1.96
C VAL A 178 -6.40 -17.81 2.36
N ASN A 179 -5.25 -17.97 1.70
CA ASN A 179 -4.22 -18.93 2.05
C ASN A 179 -2.96 -18.18 2.47
N TYR A 180 -2.17 -18.78 3.35
CA TYR A 180 -0.82 -18.30 3.62
C TYR A 180 0.13 -19.48 3.79
N THR A 181 1.36 -19.28 3.36
CA THR A 181 2.46 -20.23 3.49
C THR A 181 3.65 -19.51 4.10
N VAL A 182 4.35 -20.18 5.02
CA VAL A 182 5.57 -19.66 5.63
C VAL A 182 6.71 -20.58 5.23
N GLU A 183 7.75 -20.00 4.64
CA GLU A 183 8.96 -20.70 4.18
C GLU A 183 10.19 -20.09 4.86
N ALA A 184 11.29 -20.84 4.94
CA ALA A 184 12.54 -20.28 5.44
C ALA A 184 13.15 -19.28 4.42
N ALA A 185 13.52 -18.10 4.89
CA ALA A 185 14.23 -17.07 4.15
C ALA A 185 15.71 -17.01 4.55
N ARG A 186 16.58 -16.83 3.56
CA ARG A 186 17.99 -16.50 3.79
C ARG A 186 18.20 -15.01 3.62
N LEU A 187 18.84 -14.39 4.62
CA LEU A 187 19.31 -13.00 4.56
C LEU A 187 20.82 -12.99 4.83
N GLY A 188 21.61 -12.82 3.77
CA GLY A 188 23.07 -12.87 3.86
C GLY A 188 23.57 -14.27 4.28
N GLN A 189 24.18 -14.35 5.47
CA GLN A 189 24.71 -15.60 6.03
C GLN A 189 23.71 -16.33 6.95
N MET A 190 22.65 -15.66 7.42
CA MET A 190 21.64 -16.25 8.31
C MET A 190 20.48 -16.84 7.49
N THR A 191 19.98 -18.01 7.90
CA THR A 191 18.98 -18.81 7.17
C THR A 191 17.70 -19.10 7.97
N ASP A 192 17.56 -18.48 9.15
CA ASP A 192 16.52 -18.77 10.14
C ASP A 192 15.36 -17.75 10.14
N TYR A 193 15.31 -16.86 9.15
CA TYR A 193 14.19 -15.93 8.97
C TYR A 193 13.00 -16.62 8.29
N ASP A 194 11.82 -16.04 8.45
CA ASP A 194 10.59 -16.45 7.78
C ASP A 194 10.32 -15.57 6.55
N LYS A 195 9.85 -16.21 5.48
CA LYS A 195 9.19 -15.61 4.32
C LYS A 195 7.71 -15.95 4.40
N LEU A 196 6.87 -14.94 4.41
CA LEU A 196 5.41 -15.11 4.39
C LEU A 196 4.89 -14.83 2.99
N THR A 197 4.21 -15.82 2.41
CA THR A 197 3.44 -15.68 1.17
C THR A 197 1.96 -15.75 1.50
N ILE A 198 1.18 -14.76 1.09
CA ILE A 198 -0.28 -14.69 1.29
C ILE A 198 -0.95 -14.65 -0.09
N GLU A 199 -1.98 -15.47 -0.25
CA GLU A 199 -2.81 -15.53 -1.45
C GLU A 199 -4.24 -15.15 -1.08
N VAL A 200 -4.81 -14.18 -1.79
CA VAL A 200 -6.14 -13.62 -1.49
C VAL A 200 -7.01 -13.71 -2.73
N TRP A 201 -8.21 -14.30 -2.58
CA TRP A 201 -9.25 -14.34 -3.59
C TRP A 201 -10.43 -13.46 -3.17
N SER A 202 -10.74 -12.47 -3.99
CA SER A 202 -11.81 -11.49 -3.82
C SER A 202 -12.91 -11.68 -4.88
N ASN A 203 -14.13 -11.28 -4.55
CA ASN A 203 -15.25 -11.22 -5.49
C ASN A 203 -15.23 -9.97 -6.39
N GLY A 204 -14.17 -9.16 -6.34
CA GLY A 204 -13.99 -7.95 -7.16
C GLY A 204 -14.50 -6.65 -6.53
N ALA A 205 -15.23 -6.72 -5.39
CA ALA A 205 -15.70 -5.50 -4.71
C ALA A 205 -14.55 -4.70 -4.09
N ILE A 206 -13.48 -5.39 -3.71
CA ILE A 206 -12.22 -4.82 -3.23
C ILE A 206 -11.05 -5.52 -3.90
N SER A 207 -10.01 -4.76 -4.26
CA SER A 207 -8.79 -5.35 -4.79
C SER A 207 -8.06 -6.16 -3.69
N PRO A 208 -7.36 -7.25 -4.03
CA PRO A 208 -6.58 -8.02 -3.06
C PRO A 208 -5.54 -7.18 -2.32
N GLN A 209 -4.94 -6.19 -2.99
CA GLN A 209 -3.95 -5.29 -2.42
C GLN A 209 -4.57 -4.36 -1.39
N ASP A 210 -5.71 -3.75 -1.72
CA ASP A 210 -6.41 -2.84 -0.79
C ASP A 210 -6.97 -3.61 0.40
N ALA A 211 -7.47 -4.83 0.18
CA ALA A 211 -7.95 -5.70 1.26
C ALA A 211 -6.85 -5.99 2.30
N ILE A 212 -5.62 -6.30 1.86
CA ILE A 212 -4.48 -6.49 2.76
C ILE A 212 -4.15 -5.19 3.50
N GLY A 213 -4.16 -4.05 2.81
CA GLY A 213 -3.90 -2.75 3.42
C GLY A 213 -4.91 -2.42 4.52
N GLN A 214 -6.21 -2.60 4.25
CA GLN A 214 -7.28 -2.40 5.22
C GLN A 214 -7.17 -3.39 6.40
N ALA A 215 -6.88 -4.66 6.13
CA ALA A 215 -6.70 -5.66 7.18
C ALA A 215 -5.52 -5.32 8.11
N ALA A 216 -4.38 -4.90 7.53
CA ALA A 216 -3.21 -4.51 8.29
C ALA A 216 -3.47 -3.26 9.14
N LYS A 217 -4.18 -2.26 8.59
CA LYS A 217 -4.60 -1.07 9.33
C LYS A 217 -5.49 -1.45 10.52
N LEU A 218 -6.52 -2.28 10.30
CA LEU A 218 -7.42 -2.70 11.36
C LEU A 218 -6.68 -3.45 12.50
N LEU A 219 -5.72 -4.30 12.15
CA LEU A 219 -4.86 -4.97 13.13
C LEU A 219 -4.03 -3.96 13.93
N LYS A 220 -3.38 -2.98 13.26
CA LYS A 220 -2.59 -1.94 13.92
C LYS A 220 -3.45 -1.15 14.91
N ASP A 221 -4.63 -0.71 14.47
CA ASP A 221 -5.54 0.09 15.29
C ASP A 221 -5.96 -0.69 16.55
N HIS A 222 -6.28 -1.99 16.43
CA HIS A 222 -6.57 -2.84 17.57
C HIS A 222 -5.38 -3.10 18.49
N MET A 223 -4.15 -3.11 17.98
CA MET A 223 -2.95 -3.30 18.80
C MET A 223 -2.54 -2.03 19.55
N THR A 224 -2.98 -0.86 19.10
CA THR A 224 -2.57 0.44 19.65
C THR A 224 -2.92 0.58 21.14
N ILE A 225 -4.06 0.05 21.58
CA ILE A 225 -4.47 0.08 23.01
C ILE A 225 -3.52 -0.69 23.95
N PHE A 226 -2.77 -1.66 23.42
CA PHE A 226 -1.82 -2.45 24.19
C PHE A 226 -0.44 -1.78 24.30
N ILE A 227 -0.21 -0.70 23.54
CA ILE A 227 1.01 0.09 23.60
C ILE A 227 0.88 1.08 24.77
N ASN A 228 1.61 0.81 25.86
CA ASN A 228 1.50 1.56 27.12
C ASN A 228 2.53 2.70 27.26
N PHE A 229 3.20 3.07 26.17
CA PHE A 229 4.17 4.15 26.12
C PHE A 229 3.91 5.03 24.90
N GLU A 230 4.29 6.30 24.97
CA GLU A 230 4.25 7.21 23.83
C GLU A 230 5.20 6.69 22.74
N GLU A 231 4.63 6.29 21.61
CA GLU A 231 5.40 6.02 20.40
C GLU A 231 6.00 7.35 19.94
N VAL A 232 7.28 7.56 20.20
CA VAL A 232 8.06 8.55 19.45
C VAL A 232 8.05 8.04 18.02
N LEU A 233 7.37 8.75 17.12
CA LEU A 233 7.42 8.48 15.68
C LEU A 233 8.91 8.44 15.30
N GLU A 234 9.43 7.24 15.03
CA GLU A 234 10.72 7.08 14.37
C GLU A 234 10.53 7.70 12.98
N VAL A 235 10.83 9.00 12.87
CA VAL A 235 10.95 9.69 11.58
C VAL A 235 11.89 8.81 10.78
N SER A 236 11.38 8.24 9.69
CA SER A 236 12.18 7.41 8.81
C SER A 236 13.44 8.20 8.49
N GLU A 237 14.62 7.65 8.84
CA GLU A 237 15.89 8.19 8.37
C GLU A 237 15.79 8.24 6.85
N GLU A 238 15.50 9.43 6.31
CA GLU A 238 15.39 9.63 4.89
C GLU A 238 16.74 9.27 4.25
N PRO A 239 16.77 8.83 2.97
CA PRO A 239 18.02 8.54 2.27
C PRO A 239 19.03 9.71 2.28
N THR A 240 18.57 10.92 2.57
CA THR A 240 19.36 12.13 2.85
C THR A 240 20.26 12.02 4.08
N GLU A 241 19.87 11.33 5.15
CA GLU A 241 20.72 11.21 6.36
C GLU A 241 21.91 10.28 6.17
N ARG A 242 21.77 9.21 5.37
CA ARG A 242 22.90 8.32 5.00
C ARG A 242 23.89 9.00 4.07
N ALA A 243 23.38 9.79 3.11
CA ALA A 243 24.24 10.59 2.26
C ALA A 243 24.97 11.68 3.07
N ALA A 244 24.28 12.31 4.03
CA ALA A 244 24.88 13.28 4.93
C ALA A 244 25.91 12.64 5.89
N SER A 245 25.67 11.43 6.39
CA SER A 245 26.62 10.72 7.26
C SER A 245 27.89 10.31 6.52
N GLN A 246 27.77 9.81 5.29
CA GLN A 246 28.92 9.46 4.44
C GLN A 246 29.72 10.71 4.05
N MET A 247 29.02 11.82 3.72
CA MET A 247 29.67 13.09 3.41
C MET A 247 30.41 13.66 4.62
N ASN A 248 29.82 13.59 5.82
CA ASN A 248 30.48 14.01 7.06
C ASN A 248 31.73 13.17 7.38
N GLU A 249 31.71 11.88 7.05
CA GLU A 249 32.88 11.01 7.22
C GLU A 249 34.04 11.42 6.28
N VAL A 250 33.72 11.77 5.02
CA VAL A 250 34.71 12.27 4.06
C VAL A 250 35.27 13.63 4.49
N LEU A 251 34.44 14.54 5.00
CA LEU A 251 34.89 15.87 5.44
C LEU A 251 35.79 15.83 6.68
N ASN A 252 35.56 14.89 7.59
CA ASN A 252 36.36 14.71 8.80
C ASN A 252 37.67 13.93 8.56
N ARG A 253 37.89 13.42 7.35
CA ARG A 253 39.11 12.71 6.97
C ARG A 253 40.31 13.65 6.96
N SER A 254 41.48 13.12 7.35
CA SER A 254 42.73 13.89 7.36
C SER A 254 43.23 14.14 5.94
N VAL A 255 43.79 15.34 5.71
CA VAL A 255 44.47 15.71 4.45
C VAL A 255 45.69 14.81 4.16
N GLU A 256 46.24 14.15 5.18
CA GLU A 256 47.33 13.16 5.05
C GLU A 256 46.92 11.92 4.24
N GLU A 257 45.63 11.60 4.22
CA GLU A 257 45.11 10.45 3.49
C GLU A 257 44.81 10.75 2.01
N LEU A 258 44.97 12.01 1.61
CA LEU A 258 44.95 12.40 0.21
C LEU A 258 46.34 12.12 -0.39
N GLU A 259 46.39 11.44 -1.54
CA GLU A 259 47.62 11.11 -2.28
C GLU A 259 48.23 12.35 -2.95
N LEU A 260 48.61 13.34 -2.15
CA LEU A 260 49.13 14.63 -2.58
C LEU A 260 50.65 14.59 -2.78
N SER A 261 51.14 15.41 -3.70
CA SER A 261 52.57 15.67 -3.80
C SER A 261 53.14 16.27 -2.50
N VAL A 262 54.40 15.96 -2.20
CA VAL A 262 55.14 16.44 -1.01
C VAL A 262 55.09 17.98 -0.89
N ARG A 263 55.02 18.69 -2.03
CA ARG A 263 54.88 20.15 -2.05
C ARG A 263 53.49 20.59 -1.59
N SER A 264 52.44 20.01 -2.15
CA SER A 264 51.05 20.34 -1.83
C SER A 264 50.74 20.02 -0.37
N TYR A 265 51.17 18.86 0.14
CA TYR A 265 51.02 18.48 1.55
C TYR A 265 51.71 19.48 2.51
N ASN A 266 52.97 19.83 2.27
CA ASN A 266 53.69 20.79 3.13
C ASN A 266 53.08 22.19 3.08
N CYS A 267 52.49 22.61 1.95
CA CYS A 267 51.80 23.89 1.87
C CYS A 267 50.50 23.89 2.68
N LEU A 268 49.72 22.80 2.66
CA LEU A 268 48.50 22.66 3.46
C LEU A 268 48.80 22.62 4.96
N LYS A 269 49.85 21.90 5.35
CA LYS A 269 50.34 21.85 6.74
C LYS A 269 50.78 23.22 7.25
N ASN A 270 51.49 24.00 6.43
CA ASN A 270 51.92 25.37 6.78
C ASN A 270 50.74 26.36 6.84
N ALA A 271 49.64 26.08 6.14
CA ALA A 271 48.40 26.85 6.20
C ALA A 271 47.48 26.44 7.36
N ASN A 272 47.92 25.50 8.21
CA ASN A 272 47.14 24.92 9.32
C ASN A 272 45.82 24.28 8.87
N ILE A 273 45.81 23.66 7.68
CA ILE A 273 44.68 22.91 7.12
C ILE A 273 44.93 21.42 7.39
N GLN A 274 44.14 20.82 8.28
CA GLN A 274 44.35 19.43 8.72
C GLN A 274 43.29 18.46 8.19
N THR A 275 42.05 18.91 8.01
CA THR A 275 40.93 18.10 7.51
C THR A 275 40.49 18.50 6.11
N ILE A 276 39.82 17.58 5.40
CA ILE A 276 39.20 17.89 4.10
C ILE A 276 38.13 18.98 4.27
N GLY A 277 37.41 18.99 5.40
CA GLY A 277 36.44 20.01 5.78
C GLY A 277 37.04 21.41 5.88
N ASP A 278 38.26 21.55 6.39
CA ASP A 278 38.97 22.84 6.44
C ASP A 278 39.42 23.31 5.05
N LEU A 279 39.74 22.36 4.16
CA LEU A 279 40.22 22.62 2.81
C LEU A 279 39.11 23.15 1.90
N VAL A 280 37.92 22.54 1.93
CA VAL A 280 36.78 22.95 1.09
C VAL A 280 36.20 24.32 1.48
N GLN A 281 36.41 24.77 2.72
CA GLN A 281 36.00 26.10 3.18
C GLN A 281 36.86 27.24 2.65
N LYS A 282 38.08 26.94 2.15
CA LYS A 282 38.96 27.94 1.56
C LYS A 282 38.59 28.19 0.10
N THR A 283 38.73 29.45 -0.32
CA THR A 283 38.55 29.81 -1.73
C THR A 283 39.84 29.61 -2.53
N GLU A 284 39.74 29.36 -3.84
CA GLU A 284 40.92 29.22 -4.72
C GLU A 284 41.87 30.43 -4.61
N ALA A 285 41.32 31.63 -4.45
CA ALA A 285 42.07 32.88 -4.28
C ALA A 285 42.79 32.98 -2.91
N GLU A 286 42.29 32.33 -1.86
CA GLU A 286 42.98 32.23 -0.57
C GLU A 286 44.11 31.21 -0.61
N MET A 287 43.88 30.08 -1.31
CA MET A 287 44.90 29.06 -1.48
C MET A 287 46.12 29.61 -2.24
N LEU A 288 45.90 30.38 -3.31
CA LEU A 288 46.98 31.04 -4.08
C LEU A 288 47.74 32.13 -3.31
N ARG A 289 47.18 32.67 -2.21
CA ARG A 289 47.86 33.65 -1.34
C ARG A 289 48.76 32.99 -0.29
N THR A 290 48.65 31.67 -0.12
CA THR A 290 49.48 30.91 0.82
C THR A 290 50.94 30.85 0.32
N LYS A 291 51.89 31.04 1.24
CA LYS A 291 53.33 31.00 0.93
C LYS A 291 53.69 29.67 0.25
N ASN A 292 54.38 29.75 -0.90
CA ASN A 292 54.84 28.61 -1.70
C ASN A 292 53.73 27.76 -2.36
N PHE A 293 52.48 28.24 -2.37
CA PHE A 293 51.37 27.56 -3.04
C PHE A 293 51.28 28.00 -4.52
N GLY A 294 51.46 27.05 -5.44
CA GLY A 294 51.53 27.33 -6.89
C GLY A 294 50.32 26.82 -7.67
N ARG A 295 50.16 27.30 -8.92
CA ARG A 295 49.09 26.87 -9.84
C ARG A 295 49.03 25.35 -10.08
N LYS A 296 50.18 24.68 -10.03
CA LYS A 296 50.27 23.21 -10.20
C LYS A 296 49.69 22.45 -9.00
N SER A 297 49.94 22.92 -7.77
CA SER A 297 49.37 22.35 -6.55
C SER A 297 47.86 22.63 -6.43
N LEU A 298 47.40 23.78 -6.91
CA LEU A 298 45.97 24.11 -6.96
C LEU A 298 45.19 23.13 -7.86
N ASN A 299 45.71 22.85 -9.06
CA ASN A 299 45.06 21.94 -10.00
C ASN A 299 45.04 20.50 -9.47
N GLU A 300 46.12 20.04 -8.85
CA GLU A 300 46.22 18.72 -8.22
C GLU A 300 45.14 18.53 -7.14
N ILE A 301 44.97 19.53 -6.27
CA ILE A 301 43.94 19.49 -5.22
C ILE A 301 42.53 19.58 -5.82
N LYS A 302 42.32 20.37 -6.87
CA LYS A 302 41.03 20.51 -7.54
C LYS A 302 40.56 19.19 -8.18
N GLU A 303 41.48 18.44 -8.77
CA GLU A 303 41.19 17.13 -9.36
C GLU A 303 40.81 16.10 -8.29
N ILE A 304 41.55 16.07 -7.18
CA ILE A 304 41.28 15.16 -6.04
C ILE A 304 39.95 15.51 -5.36
N LEU A 305 39.67 16.79 -5.12
CA LEU A 305 38.38 17.23 -4.58
C LEU A 305 37.23 16.92 -5.55
N GLY A 306 37.45 17.09 -6.85
CA GLY A 306 36.47 16.74 -7.89
C GLY A 306 36.14 15.24 -7.89
N ASN A 307 37.12 14.37 -7.71
CA ASN A 307 36.91 12.91 -7.58
C ASN A 307 36.10 12.54 -6.32
N LEU A 308 36.13 13.38 -5.30
CA LEU A 308 35.36 13.23 -4.06
C LEU A 308 34.00 13.97 -4.11
N GLY A 309 33.67 14.62 -5.23
CA GLY A 309 32.43 15.41 -5.40
C GLY A 309 32.42 16.72 -4.62
N LEU A 310 33.59 17.24 -4.22
CA LEU A 310 33.78 18.43 -3.40
C LEU A 310 34.40 19.58 -4.21
N GLY A 311 34.24 20.81 -3.72
CA GLY A 311 34.77 22.02 -4.37
C GLY A 311 35.21 23.08 -3.37
N PHE A 312 36.00 24.05 -3.84
CA PHE A 312 36.45 25.18 -3.02
C PHE A 312 35.32 26.18 -2.75
N GLY A 313 35.31 26.78 -1.57
CA GLY A 313 34.33 27.78 -1.15
C GLY A 313 33.01 27.20 -0.65
N MET A 314 32.96 25.92 -0.32
CA MET A 314 31.80 25.28 0.31
C MET A 314 31.70 25.68 1.79
N LYS A 315 30.49 25.97 2.27
CA LYS A 315 30.25 26.33 3.68
C LYS A 315 29.89 25.08 4.47
N VAL A 316 30.58 24.88 5.59
CA VAL A 316 30.34 23.78 6.52
C VAL A 316 29.75 24.36 7.82
N ASP A 317 28.70 23.76 8.36
CA ASP A 317 28.12 24.15 9.66
C ASP A 317 28.94 23.63 10.85
N ALA A 318 28.59 24.08 12.06
CA ALA A 318 29.26 23.68 13.30
C ALA A 318 29.12 22.18 13.64
N GLN A 319 28.38 21.41 12.84
CA GLN A 319 28.16 19.97 12.98
C GLN A 319 28.83 19.16 11.83
N GLY A 320 29.64 19.81 10.99
CA GLY A 320 30.40 19.18 9.91
C GLY A 320 29.62 18.99 8.60
N ARG A 321 28.41 19.53 8.47
CA ARG A 321 27.54 19.35 7.30
C ARG A 321 27.71 20.48 6.30
N LEU A 322 27.64 20.16 5.01
CA LEU A 322 27.61 21.15 3.94
C LEU A 322 26.26 21.90 3.97
N VAL A 323 26.31 23.21 4.15
CA VAL A 323 25.11 24.07 4.09
C VAL A 323 24.85 24.42 2.63
N PRO A 324 23.65 24.17 2.09
CA PRO A 324 23.29 24.64 0.76
C PRO A 324 23.46 26.16 0.70
N ALA A 325 24.11 26.66 -0.36
CA ALA A 325 24.19 28.10 -0.57
C ALA A 325 22.77 28.70 -0.64
N PRO A 326 22.51 29.88 -0.06
CA PRO A 326 21.21 30.53 -0.19
C PRO A 326 20.88 30.74 -1.67
N PRO A 327 19.60 30.62 -2.09
CA PRO A 327 19.21 30.71 -3.49
C PRO A 327 19.56 32.12 -4.00
N GLY A 328 20.60 32.22 -4.83
CA GLY A 328 21.10 33.50 -5.35
C GLY A 328 22.55 33.53 -5.83
N SER A 329 23.36 32.49 -5.57
CA SER A 329 24.69 32.38 -6.19
C SER A 329 24.70 31.27 -7.24
N ALA A 330 24.70 31.64 -8.51
CA ALA A 330 24.74 30.73 -9.65
C ALA A 330 25.88 29.71 -9.53
N SER A 331 25.54 28.43 -9.56
CA SER A 331 26.47 27.34 -9.85
C SER A 331 26.68 27.29 -11.36
N VAL A 332 27.87 27.64 -11.82
CA VAL A 332 28.30 27.41 -13.20
C VAL A 332 28.76 25.94 -13.29
N ASP A 333 28.03 25.15 -14.05
CA ASP A 333 28.38 23.76 -14.40
C ASP A 333 29.63 23.74 -15.30
N PRO A 334 30.55 22.74 -15.24
CA PRO A 334 31.76 22.72 -16.05
C PRO A 334 31.52 22.38 -17.54
N GLY A 335 30.27 22.38 -18.00
CA GLY A 335 29.85 21.96 -19.33
C GLY A 335 29.24 23.04 -20.23
N GLY A 336 29.13 24.30 -19.80
CA GLY A 336 28.82 25.45 -20.68
C GLY A 336 27.65 25.27 -21.65
N ARG A 337 26.50 24.75 -21.20
CA ARG A 337 25.24 24.80 -21.96
C ARG A 337 24.08 25.25 -21.08
N GLU A 338 23.60 26.45 -21.35
CA GLU A 338 22.30 26.92 -20.87
C GLU A 338 21.20 26.12 -21.57
N ILE A 339 20.34 25.47 -20.80
CA ILE A 339 19.00 25.10 -21.23
C ILE A 339 18.04 26.05 -20.52
N MET A 340 17.44 26.97 -21.30
CA MET A 340 16.32 27.80 -20.88
C MET A 340 15.09 26.92 -20.59
N GLU A 341 14.29 27.38 -19.63
CA GLU A 341 13.10 26.76 -19.02
C GLU A 341 12.15 26.01 -19.96
#